data_AF-A0A7X1ZNY2-F1
#
_entry.id   AF-A0A7X1ZNY2-F1
#
_cell.length_a   1.000
_cell.length_b   1.000
_cell.length_c   1.000
_cell.angle_alpha   90.00
_cell.angle_beta   90.00
_cell.angle_gamma   90.00
#
_symmetry.space_group_name_H-M   'P 1'
#
loop_
_entity.id
_entity.type
_entity.pdbx_description
1 polymer ?
#
loop_
_entity_poly.entity_id
_entity_poly.type
_entity_poly.pdbx_seq_one_letter_code
_entity_poly.pdbx_strand_id
1 'polypeptide(L)'
;MLIAIAAGVAFLGIFIAYVFYIRSPLIPRNLATRFPTIYKLMFNKYYVDEIYNAVFVKPMIKGSEIIYDNFDLKVIDGAVNGTATATGFAGKILSYFQSGLIKDYALIFLLGVIIFLAYLLF
;
A
#
# COMPACT_ATOMS: atom_id res chain seq x y z
N MET A 1 27.96 -46.19 18.01
CA MET A 1 29.18 -45.46 17.60
C MET A 1 28.88 -44.00 17.23
N LEU A 2 27.97 -43.73 16.27
CA LEU A 2 27.61 -42.36 15.88
C LEU A 2 27.13 -41.47 17.05
N ILE A 3 26.30 -42.01 17.94
CA ILE A 3 25.79 -41.26 19.11
C ILE A 3 26.92 -40.87 20.07
N ALA A 4 27.88 -41.77 20.31
CA ALA A 4 29.03 -41.48 21.17
C ALA A 4 29.93 -40.39 20.56
N ILE A 5 30.13 -40.42 19.23
CA ILE A 5 30.88 -39.39 18.50
C ILE A 5 30.13 -38.05 18.57
N ALA A 6 28.82 -38.02 18.30
CA ALA A 6 28.01 -36.82 18.36
C ALA A 6 27.99 -36.22 19.77
N ALA A 7 27.85 -37.05 20.81
CA ALA A 7 27.93 -36.63 22.20
C ALA A 7 29.31 -36.04 22.52
N GLY A 8 30.39 -36.69 22.09
CA GLY A 8 31.75 -36.18 22.25
C GLY A 8 31.95 -34.80 21.62
N VAL A 9 31.48 -34.59 20.38
CA VAL A 9 31.53 -33.30 19.69
C VAL A 9 30.69 -32.23 20.40
N ALA A 10 29.49 -32.60 20.90
CA ALA A 10 28.65 -31.67 21.65
C ALA A 10 29.32 -31.21 22.95
N PHE A 11 29.91 -32.13 23.72
CA PHE A 11 30.64 -31.79 24.94
C PHE A 11 31.87 -30.92 24.66
N LEU A 12 32.60 -31.19 23.57
CA LEU A 12 33.70 -30.33 23.11
C LEU A 12 33.21 -28.94 22.75
N GLY A 13 32.08 -28.82 22.04
CA GLY A 13 31.48 -27.53 21.71
C GLY A 13 31.10 -26.72 22.95
N ILE A 14 30.48 -27.36 23.94
CA ILE A 14 30.14 -26.74 25.23
C ILE A 14 31.40 -26.31 25.97
N PHE A 15 32.44 -27.14 25.99
CA PHE A 15 33.70 -26.81 26.63
C PHE A 15 34.38 -25.59 25.96
N ILE A 16 34.39 -25.53 24.62
CA ILE A 16 34.91 -24.36 23.88
C ILE A 16 34.10 -23.10 24.20
N ALA A 17 32.76 -23.20 24.25
CA ALA A 17 31.90 -22.08 24.62
C ALA A 17 32.17 -21.61 26.05
N TYR A 18 32.33 -22.52 27.01
CA TYR A 18 32.71 -22.18 28.39
C TYR A 18 34.03 -21.39 28.44
N VAL A 19 35.04 -21.82 27.68
CA VAL A 19 36.32 -21.11 27.61
C VAL A 19 36.15 -19.71 27.02
N PHE A 20 35.41 -19.58 25.93
CA PHE A 20 35.23 -18.32 25.20
C PHE A 20 34.38 -17.29 25.95
N TYR A 21 33.36 -17.72 26.69
CA TYR A 21 32.42 -16.81 27.34
C TYR A 21 32.69 -16.61 28.84
N ILE A 22 33.26 -17.59 29.54
CA ILE A 22 33.46 -17.52 31.01
C ILE A 22 34.93 -17.34 31.37
N ARG A 23 35.83 -18.19 30.86
CA ARG A 23 37.26 -18.15 31.27
C ARG A 23 38.06 -17.05 30.60
N SER A 24 37.86 -16.80 29.31
CA SER A 24 38.65 -15.82 28.56
C SER A 24 37.86 -15.16 27.42
N PRO A 25 37.07 -14.12 27.72
CA PRO A 25 36.31 -13.36 26.73
C PRO A 25 37.17 -12.56 25.74
N LEU A 26 38.48 -12.49 25.96
CA LEU A 26 39.45 -11.85 25.06
C LEU A 26 39.66 -12.66 23.76
N ILE A 27 39.48 -13.98 23.81
CA ILE A 27 39.68 -14.86 22.66
C ILE A 27 38.67 -14.57 21.52
N PRO A 28 37.34 -14.58 21.75
CA PRO A 28 36.38 -14.24 20.71
C PRO A 28 36.52 -12.78 20.22
N ARG A 29 36.91 -11.85 21.10
CA ARG A 29 37.19 -10.46 20.71
C ARG A 29 38.35 -10.35 19.74
N ASN A 30 39.46 -11.04 20.01
CA ASN A 30 40.63 -11.06 19.13
C ASN A 30 40.35 -11.79 17.81
N LEU A 31 39.47 -12.79 17.83
CA LEU A 31 39.05 -13.47 16.60
C LEU A 31 38.20 -12.54 15.72
N ALA A 32 37.29 -11.77 16.34
CA ALA A 32 36.48 -10.78 15.63
C ALA A 32 37.32 -9.66 15.00
N THR A 33 38.42 -9.23 15.65
CA THR A 33 39.33 -8.22 15.08
C THR A 33 40.26 -8.79 14.01
N ARG A 34 40.64 -10.06 14.08
CA ARG A 34 41.44 -10.74 13.04
C ARG A 34 40.64 -11.03 11.77
N PHE A 35 39.35 -11.35 11.91
CA PHE A 35 38.45 -11.64 10.79
C PHE A 35 37.21 -10.75 10.81
N PRO A 36 37.37 -9.42 10.63
CA PRO A 36 36.27 -8.47 10.75
C PRO A 36 35.18 -8.71 9.71
N THR A 37 35.53 -9.16 8.50
CA THR A 37 34.57 -9.44 7.41
C THR A 37 33.67 -10.62 7.75
N ILE A 38 34.25 -11.73 8.22
CA ILE A 38 33.49 -12.95 8.57
C ILE A 38 32.61 -12.66 9.79
N TYR A 39 33.17 -11.99 10.79
CA TYR A 39 32.41 -11.56 11.96
C TYR A 39 31.23 -10.68 11.55
N LYS A 40 31.46 -9.68 10.69
CA LYS A 40 30.41 -8.78 10.20
C LYS A 40 29.36 -9.50 9.37
N LEU A 41 29.73 -10.48 8.55
CA LEU A 41 28.77 -11.31 7.81
C LEU A 41 27.87 -12.11 8.75
N MET A 42 28.46 -12.82 9.73
CA MET A 42 27.68 -13.60 10.70
C MET A 42 26.84 -12.69 11.62
N PHE A 43 27.39 -11.54 12.01
CA PHE A 43 26.72 -10.54 12.85
C PHE A 43 25.49 -9.94 12.14
N ASN A 44 25.60 -9.62 10.85
CA ASN A 44 24.48 -9.15 10.04
C ASN A 44 23.65 -10.30 9.45
N LYS A 45 23.66 -11.50 10.06
CA LYS A 45 22.86 -12.65 9.62
C LYS A 45 22.97 -12.95 8.11
N TYR A 46 24.18 -12.84 7.57
CA TYR A 46 24.49 -13.03 6.14
C TYR A 46 23.79 -12.05 5.19
N TYR A 47 23.27 -10.92 5.68
CA TYR A 47 22.55 -9.91 4.91
C TYR A 47 21.29 -10.42 4.19
N VAL A 48 20.76 -11.58 4.60
CA VAL A 48 19.61 -12.21 3.94
C VAL A 48 18.37 -11.33 4.07
N ASP A 49 18.14 -10.80 5.27
CA ASP A 49 16.99 -9.94 5.57
C ASP A 49 17.06 -8.63 4.77
N GLU A 50 18.25 -8.03 4.68
CA GLU A 50 18.49 -6.78 3.98
C GLU A 50 18.35 -6.93 2.47
N ILE A 51 18.88 -8.03 1.90
CA ILE A 51 18.74 -8.35 0.48
C ILE A 51 17.25 -8.61 0.18
N TYR A 52 16.56 -9.38 1.01
CA TYR A 52 15.14 -9.63 0.81
C TYR A 52 14.33 -8.33 0.82
N ASN A 53 14.61 -7.45 1.79
CA ASN A 53 13.98 -6.15 1.88
C ASN A 53 14.29 -5.27 0.64
N ALA A 54 15.54 -5.27 0.17
CA ALA A 54 15.95 -4.45 -0.96
C ALA A 54 15.42 -4.96 -2.31
N VAL A 55 15.34 -6.27 -2.50
CA VAL A 55 14.99 -6.90 -3.78
C VAL A 55 13.48 -7.14 -3.91
N PHE A 56 12.81 -7.54 -2.83
CA PHE A 56 11.39 -7.90 -2.90
C PHE A 56 10.51 -6.82 -2.28
N VAL A 57 10.78 -6.45 -1.02
CA VAL A 57 9.87 -5.58 -0.26
C VAL A 57 9.82 -4.15 -0.82
N LYS A 58 10.98 -3.49 -0.95
CA LYS A 58 11.04 -2.10 -1.41
C LYS A 58 10.48 -1.90 -2.82
N PRO A 59 10.83 -2.74 -3.83
CA PRO A 59 10.27 -2.58 -5.17
C PRO A 59 8.77 -2.84 -5.21
N MET A 60 8.28 -3.81 -4.43
CA MET A 60 6.85 -4.11 -4.35
C MET A 60 6.06 -2.94 -3.74
N ILE A 61 6.56 -2.34 -2.66
CA ILE A 61 5.93 -1.16 -2.04
C ILE A 61 5.91 0.00 -3.02
N LYS A 62 7.05 0.35 -3.62
CA LYS A 62 7.11 1.44 -4.61
C LYS A 62 6.22 1.19 -5.82
N GLY A 63 6.15 -0.04 -6.30
CA GLY A 63 5.25 -0.42 -7.39
C GLY A 63 3.78 -0.21 -7.00
N SER A 64 3.41 -0.57 -5.78
CA SER A 64 2.06 -0.33 -5.24
C SER A 64 1.74 1.16 -5.11
N GLU A 65 2.68 1.96 -4.60
CA GLU A 65 2.51 3.42 -4.47
C GLU A 65 2.28 4.07 -5.84
N ILE A 66 3.04 3.67 -6.87
CA ILE A 66 2.86 4.19 -8.24
C ILE A 66 1.46 3.87 -8.78
N ILE A 67 0.95 2.66 -8.54
CA ILE A 67 -0.39 2.26 -8.98
C ILE A 67 -1.45 3.07 -8.22
N TYR A 68 -1.31 3.18 -6.90
CA TYR A 68 -2.23 3.96 -6.08
C TYR A 68 -2.29 5.44 -6.53
N ASP A 69 -1.15 6.09 -6.68
CA ASP A 69 -1.08 7.52 -7.02
C ASP A 69 -1.58 7.82 -8.44
N ASN A 70 -1.34 6.92 -9.39
CA ASN A 70 -1.68 7.18 -10.80
C ASN A 70 -3.02 6.61 -11.22
N PHE A 71 -3.46 5.51 -10.62
CA PHE A 71 -4.70 4.86 -10.98
C PHE A 71 -5.82 5.27 -10.04
N ASP A 72 -5.68 5.02 -8.74
CA ASP A 72 -6.77 5.25 -7.79
C ASP A 72 -7.09 6.74 -7.67
N LEU A 73 -6.10 7.55 -7.28
CA LEU A 73 -6.30 8.99 -7.05
C LEU A 73 -6.67 9.79 -8.30
N LYS A 74 -6.17 9.41 -9.48
CA LYS A 74 -6.40 10.18 -10.72
C LYS A 74 -7.55 9.64 -11.55
N VAL A 75 -7.67 8.33 -11.67
CA VAL A 75 -8.68 7.71 -12.54
C VAL A 75 -9.96 7.48 -11.77
N ILE A 76 -9.89 6.78 -10.63
CA ILE A 76 -11.10 6.43 -9.86
C ILE A 76 -11.67 7.69 -9.21
N ASP A 77 -10.87 8.38 -8.40
CA ASP A 77 -11.29 9.61 -7.74
C ASP A 77 -11.64 10.71 -8.74
N GLY A 78 -10.88 10.82 -9.83
CA GLY A 78 -11.17 11.74 -10.92
C GLY A 78 -12.52 11.47 -11.59
N ALA A 79 -12.85 10.20 -11.85
CA ALA A 79 -14.13 9.81 -12.42
C ALA A 79 -15.29 10.12 -11.45
N VAL A 80 -15.16 9.78 -10.18
CA VAL A 80 -16.19 10.05 -9.16
C VAL A 80 -16.40 11.56 -9.02
N ASN A 81 -15.34 12.35 -8.83
CA ASN A 81 -15.45 13.81 -8.74
C ASN A 81 -15.98 14.43 -10.04
N GLY A 82 -15.65 13.85 -11.20
CA GLY A 82 -16.18 14.25 -12.49
C GLY A 82 -17.70 14.06 -12.57
N THR A 83 -18.22 12.91 -12.14
CA THR A 83 -19.67 12.65 -12.12
C THR A 83 -20.41 13.57 -11.15
N ALA A 84 -19.85 13.84 -9.97
CA ALA A 84 -20.39 14.81 -9.02
C ALA A 84 -20.44 16.22 -9.62
N THR A 85 -19.36 16.65 -10.27
CA THR A 85 -19.28 17.96 -10.92
C THR A 85 -20.28 18.08 -12.07
N ALA A 86 -20.40 17.06 -12.92
CA ALA A 86 -21.35 17.03 -14.02
C ALA A 86 -22.80 17.10 -13.54
N THR A 87 -23.13 16.33 -12.49
CA THR A 87 -24.46 16.33 -11.89
C THR A 87 -24.77 17.68 -11.23
N GLY A 88 -23.82 18.26 -10.51
CA GLY A 88 -23.96 19.59 -9.91
C GLY A 88 -24.14 20.69 -10.95
N PHE A 89 -23.39 20.63 -12.04
CA PHE A 89 -23.53 21.56 -13.16
C PHE A 89 -24.90 21.45 -13.84
N ALA A 90 -25.37 20.23 -14.10
CA ALA A 90 -26.71 19.99 -14.62
C ALA A 90 -27.78 20.56 -13.67
N GLY A 91 -27.69 20.27 -12.38
CA GLY A 91 -28.60 20.82 -11.37
C GLY A 91 -28.61 22.35 -11.35
N LYS A 92 -27.44 22.98 -11.47
CA LYS A 92 -27.33 24.45 -11.55
C LYS A 92 -27.99 25.00 -12.81
N ILE A 93 -27.82 24.35 -13.96
CA ILE A 93 -28.53 24.74 -15.20
C ILE A 93 -30.05 24.64 -14.99
N LEU A 94 -30.53 23.51 -14.49
CA LEU A 94 -31.97 23.32 -14.23
C LEU A 94 -32.52 24.35 -13.24
N SER A 95 -31.72 24.79 -12.26
CA SER A 95 -32.14 25.80 -11.29
C SER A 95 -32.48 27.16 -11.93
N TYR A 96 -31.83 27.51 -13.04
CA TYR A 96 -32.15 28.76 -13.77
C TYR A 96 -33.52 28.72 -14.45
N PHE A 97 -34.06 27.52 -14.74
CA PHE A 97 -35.42 27.39 -15.29
C PHE A 97 -36.51 27.56 -14.22
N GLN A 98 -36.15 27.57 -12.94
CA GLN A 98 -37.09 27.82 -11.85
C GLN A 98 -37.04 29.31 -11.47
N SER A 99 -37.92 30.12 -12.06
CA SER A 99 -38.01 31.56 -11.80
C SER A 99 -38.62 31.92 -10.44
N GLY A 100 -39.28 30.96 -9.78
CA GLY A 100 -40.01 31.18 -8.53
C GLY A 100 -41.31 31.98 -8.68
N LEU A 101 -41.69 32.36 -9.90
CA LEU A 101 -42.89 33.15 -10.18
C LEU A 101 -44.04 32.22 -10.62
N ILE A 102 -45.13 32.19 -9.84
CA ILE A 102 -46.30 31.31 -10.09
C ILE A 102 -46.86 31.45 -11.51
N LYS A 103 -46.81 32.66 -12.08
CA LYS A 103 -47.27 32.96 -13.45
C LYS A 103 -46.53 32.16 -14.53
N ASP A 104 -45.23 31.93 -14.36
CA ASP A 104 -44.41 31.24 -15.37
C ASP A 104 -44.74 29.73 -15.37
N TYR A 105 -44.98 29.16 -14.18
CA TYR A 105 -45.46 27.78 -14.04
C TYR A 105 -46.85 27.58 -14.66
N ALA A 106 -47.77 28.53 -14.44
CA ALA A 106 -49.12 28.47 -15.01
C ALA A 106 -49.10 28.47 -16.56
N LEU A 107 -48.21 29.27 -17.16
CA LEU A 107 -48.01 29.30 -18.61
C LEU A 107 -47.48 27.95 -19.15
N ILE A 108 -46.46 27.37 -18.52
CA ILE A 108 -45.90 26.08 -18.92
C ILE A 108 -46.94 24.96 -18.80
N PHE A 109 -47.73 24.97 -17.73
CA PHE A 109 -48.81 23.99 -17.52
C PHE A 109 -49.85 24.06 -18.65
N LEU A 110 -50.33 25.26 -18.98
CA LEU A 110 -51.30 25.46 -20.05
C LEU A 110 -50.76 24.97 -21.41
N LEU A 111 -49.51 25.31 -21.72
CA LEU A 111 -48.81 24.82 -22.92
C LEU A 111 -48.75 23.29 -22.97
N GLY A 112 -48.40 22.65 -21.84
CA GLY A 112 -48.36 21.20 -21.71
C GLY A 112 -49.72 20.55 -21.98
N VAL A 113 -50.80 21.11 -21.44
CA VAL A 113 -52.17 20.64 -21.68
C VAL A 113 -52.55 20.75 -23.16
N ILE A 114 -52.24 21.87 -23.81
CA ILE A 114 -52.54 22.08 -25.24
C ILE A 114 -51.79 21.05 -26.11
N ILE A 115 -50.50 20.84 -25.86
CA ILE A 115 -49.68 19.86 -26.59
C ILE A 115 -50.21 18.44 -26.37
N PHE A 116 -50.54 18.08 -25.13
CA PHE A 116 -51.07 16.76 -24.79
C PHE A 116 -52.41 16.49 -25.47
N LEU A 117 -53.32 17.47 -25.48
CA LEU A 117 -54.60 17.37 -26.17
C LEU A 117 -54.42 17.29 -27.69
N ALA A 118 -53.49 18.05 -28.26
CA ALA A 118 -53.18 17.97 -29.69
C ALA A 118 -52.66 16.57 -30.07
N TYR A 119 -51.76 15.99 -29.29
CA TYR A 119 -51.26 14.63 -29.51
C TYR A 119 -52.34 13.54 -29.36
N LEU A 120 -53.37 13.78 -28.54
CA LEU A 120 -54.49 12.83 -28.39
C LEU A 120 -55.53 12.95 -29.50
N LEU A 121 -55.70 14.15 -30.06
CA LEU A 121 -56.72 14.45 -31.06
C LEU A 121 -56.24 14.24 -32.50
N PHE A 122 -54.92 14.21 -32.73
CA PHE A 122 -54.27 13.99 -34.03
C PHE A 122 -53.38 12.76 -33.99
#